data_AF-A0A0G1BRX3-F1
#
_entry.id   AF-A0A0G1BRX3-F1
#
_cell.length_a   1.000
_cell.length_b   1.000
_cell.length_c   1.000
_cell.angle_alpha   90.00
_cell.angle_beta   90.00
_cell.angle_gamma   90.00
#
_symmetry.space_group_name_H-M   'P 1'
#
loop_
_entity.id
_entity.type
_entity.pdbx_description
1 polymer ?
#
loop_
_entity_poly.entity_id
_entity_poly.type
_entity_poly.pdbx_seq_one_letter_code
_entity_poly.pdbx_strand_id
1 'polypeptide(L)'
;MSIPAKYSNTNFVMFLRALIFNAVCIILVVWIYQGGHIDTILKFDVLYISRIISGLGILGLCTIIIRIFQISRELNIVKKYRELIDSGSNKKNADEWLQSTNSRVSEFIRNYQRVLPEDKSVFVGNFQMTIASKLSIFGSTTDWLTTLGLLGTVIGFRIALEVMTGLKDIGLLATFVQNISGGLMIAIDTTIVGICAALWLDVNLKWILRPGAVQLVSEAVNTGVLYHE
;
A
#
# COMPACT_ATOMS: atom_id res chain seq x y z
N MET A 1 0.26 18.86 -31.52
CA MET A 1 0.27 17.49 -32.09
C MET A 1 -0.25 16.55 -31.02
N SER A 2 -1.56 16.31 -31.01
CA SER A 2 -2.26 15.52 -30.00
C SER A 2 -1.97 14.04 -30.23
N ILE A 3 -1.33 13.40 -29.25
CA ILE A 3 -1.18 11.95 -29.25
C ILE A 3 -2.57 11.37 -29.00
N PRO A 4 -3.14 10.53 -29.90
CA PRO A 4 -4.42 9.90 -29.65
C PRO A 4 -4.27 8.97 -28.44
N ALA A 5 -4.94 9.31 -27.34
CA ALA A 5 -4.99 8.46 -26.17
C ALA A 5 -5.63 7.13 -26.58
N LYS A 6 -4.84 6.06 -26.58
CA LYS A 6 -5.30 4.70 -26.82
C LYS A 6 -6.26 4.33 -25.69
N TYR A 7 -7.55 4.57 -25.91
CA TYR A 7 -8.63 4.25 -24.97
C TYR A 7 -8.66 2.73 -24.76
N SER A 8 -8.04 2.28 -23.67
CA SER A 8 -8.28 0.93 -23.16
C SER A 8 -9.45 1.03 -22.18
N ASN A 9 -10.58 0.49 -22.61
CA ASN A 9 -11.83 0.42 -21.87
C ASN A 9 -11.68 -0.59 -20.72
N THR A 10 -10.97 -0.17 -19.69
CA THR A 10 -10.72 -1.01 -18.52
C THR A 10 -10.98 -0.19 -17.26
N ASN A 11 -12.27 -0.10 -16.94
CA ASN A 11 -12.74 0.35 -15.64
C ASN A 11 -12.00 -0.48 -14.56
N PHE A 12 -11.41 0.19 -13.57
CA PHE A 12 -10.77 -0.46 -12.43
C PHE A 12 -9.50 -1.30 -12.67
N VAL A 13 -8.71 -1.12 -13.75
CA VAL A 13 -7.43 -1.87 -13.95
C VAL A 13 -6.53 -1.85 -12.73
N MET A 14 -6.37 -0.66 -12.14
CA MET A 14 -5.49 -0.48 -10.99
C MET A 14 -5.94 -1.34 -9.81
N PHE A 15 -7.23 -1.32 -9.52
CA PHE A 15 -7.82 -2.15 -8.46
C PHE A 15 -7.75 -3.65 -8.81
N LEU A 16 -8.00 -4.02 -10.07
CA LEU A 16 -7.88 -5.42 -10.52
C LEU A 16 -6.45 -5.95 -10.38
N ARG A 17 -5.44 -5.16 -10.78
CA ARG A 17 -4.02 -5.51 -10.60
C ARG A 17 -3.69 -5.74 -9.13
N ALA A 18 -4.19 -4.88 -8.25
CA ALA A 18 -4.04 -5.06 -6.81
C ALA A 18 -4.73 -6.35 -6.34
N LEU A 19 -5.95 -6.61 -6.77
CA LEU A 19 -6.71 -7.78 -6.36
C LEU A 19 -6.00 -9.08 -6.80
N ILE A 20 -5.53 -9.14 -8.05
CA ILE A 20 -4.78 -10.29 -8.57
C ILE A 20 -3.52 -10.52 -7.74
N PHE A 21 -2.72 -9.46 -7.51
CA PHE A 21 -1.50 -9.58 -6.73
C PHE A 21 -1.78 -10.06 -5.30
N ASN A 22 -2.75 -9.46 -4.61
CA ASN A 22 -3.11 -9.86 -3.25
C ASN A 22 -3.69 -11.28 -3.21
N ALA A 23 -4.47 -11.70 -4.21
CA ALA A 23 -4.98 -13.07 -4.28
C ALA A 23 -3.84 -14.09 -4.40
N VAL A 24 -2.82 -13.81 -5.22
CA VAL A 24 -1.62 -14.67 -5.32
C VAL A 24 -0.89 -14.73 -3.97
N CYS A 25 -0.68 -13.59 -3.32
CA CYS A 25 -0.04 -13.57 -1.99
C CYS A 25 -0.85 -14.33 -0.93
N ILE A 26 -2.19 -14.20 -0.92
CA ILE A 26 -3.07 -14.95 -0.01
C ILE A 26 -2.94 -16.45 -0.28
N ILE A 27 -2.94 -16.89 -1.55
CA ILE A 27 -2.76 -18.30 -1.90
C ILE A 27 -1.42 -18.83 -1.37
N LEU A 28 -0.34 -18.06 -1.52
CA LEU A 28 0.97 -18.42 -0.97
C LEU A 28 0.94 -18.55 0.56
N VAL A 29 0.29 -17.62 1.25
CA VAL A 29 0.14 -17.68 2.72
C VAL A 29 -0.68 -18.88 3.15
N VAL A 30 -1.78 -19.18 2.47
CA VAL A 30 -2.61 -20.37 2.75
C VAL A 30 -1.81 -21.65 2.51
N TRP A 31 -0.99 -21.69 1.46
CA TRP A 31 -0.12 -22.84 1.19
C TRP A 31 0.92 -23.03 2.30
N ILE A 32 1.56 -21.95 2.76
CA ILE A 32 2.50 -21.99 3.89
C ILE A 32 1.80 -22.41 5.20
N TYR A 33 0.56 -21.95 5.40
CA TYR A 33 -0.28 -22.35 6.54
C TYR A 33 -0.56 -23.85 6.55
N GLN A 34 -0.96 -24.42 5.41
CA GLN A 34 -1.22 -25.85 5.28
C GLN A 34 0.03 -26.71 5.52
N GLY A 35 1.22 -26.18 5.21
CA GLY A 35 2.49 -26.81 5.56
C GLY A 35 2.83 -26.81 7.06
N GLY A 36 2.02 -26.17 7.91
CA GLY A 36 2.23 -26.06 9.35
C GLY A 36 3.33 -25.05 9.76
N HIS A 37 3.97 -24.38 8.80
CA HIS A 37 5.07 -23.46 9.07
C HIS A 37 4.64 -22.24 9.89
N ILE A 38 3.42 -21.73 9.66
CA ILE A 38 2.88 -20.61 10.45
C ILE A 38 2.67 -21.03 11.91
N ASP A 39 2.16 -22.25 12.14
CA ASP A 39 1.99 -22.76 13.50
C ASP A 39 3.33 -22.98 14.21
N THR A 40 4.37 -23.37 13.47
CA THR A 40 5.74 -23.44 13.99
C THR A 40 6.20 -22.05 14.44
N ILE A 41 6.10 -21.04 13.58
CA ILE A 41 6.48 -19.64 13.88
C ILE A 41 5.73 -19.12 15.13
N LEU A 42 4.42 -19.38 15.22
CA LEU A 42 3.60 -18.89 16.32
C LEU A 42 3.81 -19.64 17.64
N LYS A 43 4.31 -20.87 17.61
CA LYS A 43 4.67 -21.64 18.81
C LYS A 43 5.97 -21.14 19.42
N PHE A 44 6.93 -20.71 18.60
CA PHE A 44 8.20 -20.15 19.08
C PHE A 44 8.11 -18.67 19.45
N ASP A 45 7.06 -17.95 19.04
CA ASP A 45 6.83 -16.53 19.36
C ASP A 45 6.35 -16.29 20.80
N VAL A 46 7.23 -16.53 21.78
CA VAL A 46 6.96 -16.33 23.23
C VAL A 46 6.65 -14.86 23.56
N LEU A 47 7.18 -13.92 22.78
CA LEU A 47 7.05 -12.48 23.00
C LEU A 47 5.91 -11.83 22.20
N TYR A 48 5.18 -12.62 21.41
CA TYR A 48 4.08 -12.15 20.55
C TYR A 48 4.50 -11.08 19.52
N ILE A 49 5.79 -10.97 19.21
CA ILE A 49 6.32 -9.95 18.28
C ILE A 49 5.84 -10.26 16.86
N SER A 50 5.92 -11.52 16.43
CA SER A 50 5.46 -11.96 15.10
C SER A 50 3.96 -11.73 14.93
N ARG A 51 3.17 -11.87 16.00
CA ARG A 51 1.73 -11.54 15.98
C ARG A 51 1.46 -10.06 15.80
N ILE A 52 2.22 -9.21 16.50
CA ILE A 52 2.10 -7.75 16.36
C ILE A 52 2.48 -7.32 14.94
N ILE A 53 3.60 -7.81 14.42
CA ILE A 53 4.04 -7.53 13.04
C ILE A 53 2.97 -7.97 12.04
N SER A 54 2.44 -9.18 12.18
CA SER A 54 1.39 -9.70 11.29
C SER A 54 0.11 -8.85 11.36
N GLY A 55 -0.31 -8.45 12.56
CA GLY A 55 -1.47 -7.58 12.76
C GLY A 55 -1.29 -6.20 12.11
N LEU A 56 -0.13 -5.56 12.32
CA LEU A 56 0.22 -4.30 11.67
C LEU A 56 0.28 -4.43 10.14
N GLY A 57 0.83 -5.55 9.64
CA GLY A 57 0.86 -5.88 8.22
C GLY A 57 -0.56 -5.96 7.62
N ILE A 58 -1.46 -6.71 8.25
CA ILE A 58 -2.85 -6.85 7.80
C ILE A 58 -3.57 -5.51 7.82
N LEU A 59 -3.47 -4.73 8.90
CA LEU A 59 -4.07 -3.40 8.99
C LEU A 59 -3.52 -2.46 7.90
N GLY A 60 -2.21 -2.47 7.67
CA GLY A 60 -1.58 -1.73 6.59
C GLY A 60 -2.11 -2.13 5.21
N LEU A 61 -2.21 -3.43 4.93
CA LEU A 61 -2.78 -3.94 3.68
C LEU A 61 -4.24 -3.49 3.49
N CYS A 62 -5.08 -3.62 4.50
CA CYS A 62 -6.48 -3.19 4.45
C CYS A 62 -6.57 -1.69 4.11
N THR A 63 -5.80 -0.84 4.78
CA THR A 63 -5.82 0.61 4.54
C THR A 63 -5.35 0.96 3.12
N ILE A 64 -4.30 0.30 2.62
CA ILE A 64 -3.79 0.52 1.26
C ILE A 64 -4.80 0.05 0.21
N ILE A 65 -5.43 -1.12 0.40
CA ILE A 65 -6.44 -1.65 -0.54
C ILE A 65 -7.65 -0.71 -0.63
N ILE A 66 -8.16 -0.23 0.51
CA ILE A 66 -9.24 0.78 0.53
C ILE A 66 -8.81 2.02 -0.26
N ARG A 67 -7.55 2.43 -0.13
CA ARG A 67 -7.04 3.62 -0.82
C ARG A 67 -6.86 3.41 -2.32
N ILE A 68 -6.41 2.23 -2.73
CA ILE A 68 -6.34 1.82 -4.15
C ILE A 68 -7.73 1.87 -4.77
N PHE A 69 -8.74 1.34 -4.08
CA PHE A 69 -10.12 1.39 -4.54
C PHE A 69 -10.61 2.84 -4.71
N GLN A 70 -10.35 3.71 -3.73
CA GLN A 70 -10.71 5.13 -3.81
C GLN A 70 -10.06 5.81 -5.03
N ILE A 71 -8.73 5.70 -5.20
CA ILE A 71 -8.03 6.31 -6.33
C ILE A 71 -8.50 5.73 -7.67
N SER A 72 -8.73 4.41 -7.74
CA SER A 72 -9.24 3.76 -8.93
C SER A 72 -10.64 4.27 -9.31
N ARG A 73 -11.51 4.53 -8.32
CA ARG A 73 -12.83 5.10 -8.54
C ARG A 73 -12.74 6.53 -9.08
N GLU A 74 -11.90 7.37 -8.47
CA GLU A 74 -11.69 8.75 -8.92
C GLU A 74 -11.13 8.79 -10.36
N LEU A 75 -10.18 7.90 -10.70
CA LEU A 75 -9.64 7.81 -12.05
C LEU A 75 -10.72 7.42 -13.08
N ASN A 76 -11.65 6.56 -12.68
CA ASN A 76 -12.76 6.16 -13.53
C ASN A 76 -13.73 7.32 -13.81
N ILE A 77 -13.97 8.15 -12.81
CA ILE A 77 -14.83 9.35 -12.94
C ILE A 77 -14.22 10.32 -13.93
N VAL A 78 -12.92 10.59 -13.83
CA VAL A 78 -12.20 11.48 -14.77
C VAL A 78 -12.27 10.96 -16.20
N LYS A 79 -12.01 9.67 -16.40
CA LYS A 79 -12.07 9.04 -17.73
C LYS A 79 -13.47 9.12 -18.33
N LYS A 80 -14.50 8.77 -17.55
CA LYS A 80 -15.90 8.86 -18.00
C LYS A 80 -16.32 10.29 -18.32
N TYR A 81 -15.90 11.27 -17.52
CA TYR A 81 -16.17 12.68 -17.81
C TYR A 81 -15.50 13.13 -19.12
N ARG A 82 -14.25 12.73 -19.36
CA ARG A 82 -13.55 12.98 -20.62
C ARG A 82 -14.27 12.34 -21.82
N GLU A 83 -14.70 11.08 -21.70
CA GLU A 83 -15.48 10.39 -22.75
C GLU A 83 -16.77 11.14 -23.08
N LEU A 84 -17.45 11.71 -22.08
CA LEU A 84 -18.64 12.53 -22.30
C LEU A 84 -18.33 13.83 -23.05
N ILE A 85 -17.20 14.48 -22.77
CA ILE A 85 -16.77 15.66 -23.53
C ILE A 85 -16.40 15.28 -24.98
N ASP A 86 -15.60 14.22 -25.16
CA ASP A 86 -15.10 13.78 -26.47
C ASP A 86 -16.23 13.26 -27.39
N SER A 87 -17.27 12.63 -26.82
CA SER A 87 -18.42 12.11 -27.57
C SER A 87 -19.38 13.19 -28.09
N GLY A 88 -19.07 14.47 -27.87
CA GLY A 88 -19.90 15.59 -28.31
C GLY A 88 -21.19 15.74 -27.52
N SER A 89 -21.33 15.06 -26.37
CA SER A 89 -22.42 15.35 -25.44
C SER A 89 -22.34 16.82 -25.04
N ASN A 90 -23.51 17.46 -24.88
CA ASN A 90 -23.59 18.84 -24.41
C ASN A 90 -22.74 19.00 -23.14
N LYS A 91 -21.75 19.92 -23.16
CA LYS A 91 -20.83 20.18 -22.02
C LYS A 91 -21.62 20.35 -20.71
N LYS A 92 -22.81 20.94 -20.78
CA LYS A 92 -23.73 21.10 -19.65
C LYS A 92 -24.20 19.78 -19.03
N ASN A 93 -24.53 18.77 -19.86
CA ASN A 93 -24.96 17.45 -19.37
C ASN A 93 -23.80 16.67 -18.75
N ALA A 94 -22.59 16.82 -19.31
CA ALA A 94 -21.38 16.22 -18.73
C ALA A 94 -21.07 16.83 -17.35
N ASP A 95 -21.27 18.14 -17.19
CA ASP A 95 -21.10 18.84 -15.92
C ASP A 95 -22.19 18.46 -14.91
N GLU A 96 -23.44 18.35 -15.32
CA GLU A 96 -24.53 17.86 -14.47
C GLU A 96 -24.26 16.43 -13.96
N TRP A 97 -23.73 15.55 -14.83
CA TRP A 97 -23.29 14.22 -14.44
C TRP A 97 -22.13 14.26 -13.43
N LEU A 98 -21.13 15.11 -13.68
CA LEU A 98 -20.00 15.29 -12.76
C LEU A 98 -20.45 15.86 -11.41
N GLN A 99 -21.43 16.77 -11.39
CA GLN A 99 -22.03 17.35 -10.18
C GLN A 99 -22.85 16.33 -9.39
N SER A 100 -23.54 15.41 -10.07
CA SER A 100 -24.23 14.30 -9.40
C SER A 100 -23.26 13.33 -8.71
N THR A 101 -21.98 13.40 -9.06
CA THR A 101 -20.93 12.53 -8.52
C THR A 101 -20.16 13.24 -7.40
N ASN A 102 -20.39 12.82 -6.16
CA ASN A 102 -19.65 13.33 -4.99
C ASN A 102 -18.22 12.76 -4.95
N SER A 103 -17.29 13.47 -5.61
CA SER A 103 -15.90 13.07 -5.83
C SER A 103 -14.96 14.24 -5.57
N ARG A 104 -13.74 13.95 -5.13
CA ARG A 104 -12.73 15.00 -4.90
C ARG A 104 -12.22 15.57 -6.21
N VAL A 105 -12.20 14.76 -7.25
CA VAL A 105 -11.77 15.22 -8.58
C VAL A 105 -12.85 16.04 -9.26
N SER A 106 -14.15 15.73 -9.04
CA SER A 106 -15.22 16.61 -9.52
C SER A 106 -15.12 18.00 -8.89
N GLU A 107 -14.85 18.08 -7.58
CA GLU A 107 -14.59 19.34 -6.90
C GLU A 107 -13.33 20.07 -7.41
N PHE A 108 -12.24 19.35 -7.66
CA PHE A 108 -11.02 19.91 -8.25
C PHE A 108 -11.28 20.51 -9.62
N ILE A 109 -11.93 19.77 -10.53
CA ILE A 109 -12.25 20.23 -11.90
C ILE A 109 -13.14 21.47 -11.84
N ARG A 110 -14.16 21.49 -10.97
CA ARG A 110 -15.05 22.65 -10.77
C ARG A 110 -14.30 23.88 -10.29
N ASN A 111 -13.43 23.71 -9.29
CA ASN A 111 -12.71 24.83 -8.71
C ASN A 111 -11.61 25.32 -9.66
N TYR A 112 -11.00 24.43 -10.46
CA TYR A 112 -10.04 24.78 -11.51
C TYR A 112 -10.64 25.75 -12.54
N GLN A 113 -11.94 25.66 -12.83
CA GLN A 113 -12.65 26.58 -13.74
C GLN A 113 -12.75 28.01 -13.19
N ARG A 114 -12.78 28.18 -11.86
CA ARG A 114 -12.99 29.48 -11.20
C ARG A 114 -11.70 30.23 -10.90
N VAL A 115 -10.55 29.57 -11.08
CA VAL A 115 -9.22 30.10 -10.76
C VAL A 115 -8.67 30.88 -11.95
N LEU A 116 -8.08 32.05 -11.68
CA LEU A 116 -7.44 32.90 -12.68
C LEU A 116 -6.31 32.14 -13.40
N PRO A 117 -6.04 32.43 -14.69
CA PRO A 117 -5.01 31.72 -15.45
C PRO A 117 -3.62 31.71 -14.79
N GLU A 118 -3.26 32.80 -14.12
CA GLU A 118 -1.99 32.98 -13.39
C GLU A 118 -1.85 32.09 -12.14
N ASP A 119 -2.97 31.72 -11.51
CA ASP A 119 -3.01 30.93 -10.28
C ASP A 119 -3.20 29.42 -10.52
N LYS A 120 -3.44 29.00 -11.76
CA LYS A 120 -3.72 27.60 -12.10
C LYS A 120 -2.57 26.66 -11.74
N SER A 121 -1.32 27.10 -11.91
CA SER A 121 -0.13 26.30 -11.55
C SER A 121 -0.04 26.05 -10.04
N VAL A 122 -0.33 27.07 -9.23
CA VAL A 122 -0.37 27.00 -7.77
C VAL A 122 -1.49 26.07 -7.31
N PHE A 123 -2.68 26.16 -7.92
CA PHE A 123 -3.81 25.29 -7.60
C PHE A 123 -3.54 23.82 -7.91
N VAL A 124 -2.91 23.52 -9.06
CA VAL A 124 -2.47 22.16 -9.41
C VAL A 124 -1.42 21.65 -8.41
N GLY A 125 -0.46 22.48 -8.03
CA GLY A 125 0.54 22.15 -7.02
C GLY A 125 -0.08 21.79 -5.67
N ASN A 126 -1.09 22.55 -5.22
CA ASN A 126 -1.81 22.27 -3.97
C ASN A 126 -2.58 20.93 -4.02
N PHE A 127 -3.19 20.60 -5.15
CA PHE A 127 -3.86 19.32 -5.34
C PHE A 127 -2.87 18.15 -5.32
N GLN A 128 -1.74 18.29 -6.03
CA GLN A 128 -0.63 17.32 -6.01
C GLN A 128 -0.13 17.09 -4.58
N MET A 129 0.12 18.17 -3.84
CA MET A 129 0.60 18.10 -2.46
C MET A 129 -0.41 17.45 -1.53
N THR A 130 -1.71 17.69 -1.73
CA THR A 130 -2.79 17.05 -0.95
C THR A 130 -2.87 15.54 -1.19
N ILE A 131 -2.66 15.08 -2.43
CA ILE A 131 -2.63 13.64 -2.74
C ILE A 131 -1.34 13.02 -2.20
N ALA A 132 -0.20 13.68 -2.38
CA ALA A 132 1.10 13.20 -1.92
C ALA A 132 1.18 13.09 -0.39
N SER A 133 0.70 14.10 0.35
CA SER A 133 0.71 14.10 1.82
C SER A 133 -0.16 12.98 2.40
N LYS A 134 -1.29 12.69 1.76
CA LYS A 134 -2.13 11.56 2.19
C LYS A 134 -1.51 10.21 1.87
N LEU A 135 -0.61 10.14 0.90
CA LEU A 135 0.07 8.91 0.53
C LEU A 135 1.37 8.68 1.32
N SER A 136 2.02 9.76 1.76
CA SER A 136 3.25 9.68 2.57
C SER A 136 3.02 9.06 3.94
N ILE A 137 1.84 9.25 4.53
CA ILE A 137 1.46 8.63 5.83
C ILE A 137 1.63 7.11 5.81
N PHE A 138 1.37 6.46 4.67
CA PHE A 138 1.50 5.01 4.52
C PHE A 138 2.93 4.56 4.22
N GLY A 139 3.82 5.50 3.84
CA GLY A 139 5.20 5.20 3.48
C GLY A 139 6.01 4.62 4.63
N SER A 140 5.78 5.11 5.84
CA SER A 140 6.54 4.68 7.02
C SER A 140 6.18 3.28 7.49
N THR A 141 4.98 2.76 7.20
CA THR A 141 4.51 1.47 7.75
C THR A 141 5.41 0.30 7.33
N THR A 142 5.91 0.29 6.09
CA THR A 142 6.89 -0.69 5.63
C THR A 142 8.16 -0.66 6.48
N ASP A 143 8.70 0.54 6.72
CA ASP A 143 9.94 0.74 7.47
C ASP A 143 9.79 0.30 8.94
N TRP A 144 8.61 0.52 9.53
CA TRP A 144 8.29 0.02 10.86
C TRP A 144 8.25 -1.51 10.90
N LEU A 145 7.67 -2.18 9.90
CA LEU A 145 7.59 -3.64 9.86
C LEU A 145 8.98 -4.29 9.75
N THR A 146 9.88 -3.74 8.93
CA THR A 146 11.26 -4.24 8.83
C THR A 146 12.05 -3.97 10.11
N THR A 147 11.89 -2.77 10.70
CA THR A 147 12.53 -2.41 11.97
C THR A 147 12.06 -3.31 13.11
N LEU A 148 10.77 -3.63 13.17
CA LEU A 148 10.23 -4.57 14.17
C LEU A 148 10.76 -6.00 13.96
N GLY A 149 10.93 -6.44 12.72
CA GLY A 149 11.58 -7.72 12.42
C GLY A 149 13.04 -7.75 12.92
N LEU A 150 13.81 -6.68 12.66
CA LEU A 150 15.18 -6.56 13.17
C LEU A 150 15.22 -6.50 14.71
N LEU A 151 14.26 -5.81 15.34
CA LEU A 151 14.12 -5.79 16.80
C LEU A 151 13.86 -7.19 17.36
N GLY A 152 13.06 -8.01 16.66
CA GLY A 152 12.88 -9.43 16.96
C GLY A 152 14.20 -10.21 16.93
N THR A 153 15.09 -9.92 15.96
CA THR A 153 16.44 -10.49 15.92
C THR A 153 17.28 -10.12 17.14
N VAL A 154 17.32 -8.83 17.50
CA VAL A 154 18.08 -8.36 18.66
C VAL A 154 17.59 -9.04 19.94
N ILE A 155 16.28 -9.15 20.11
CA ILE A 155 15.69 -9.78 21.30
C ILE A 155 15.93 -11.29 21.31
N GLY A 156 15.78 -11.97 20.17
CA GLY A 156 16.05 -13.40 20.04
C GLY A 156 17.50 -13.74 20.39
N PHE A 157 18.46 -12.95 19.90
CA PHE A 157 19.86 -13.11 20.29
C PHE A 157 20.12 -12.81 21.77
N ARG A 158 19.48 -11.79 22.34
CA ARG A 158 19.58 -11.49 23.77
C ARG A 158 19.10 -12.67 24.62
N ILE A 159 18.00 -13.32 24.25
CA ILE A 159 17.48 -14.52 24.93
C ILE A 159 18.47 -15.68 24.79
N ALA A 160 19.00 -15.91 23.58
CA ALA A 160 19.98 -16.98 23.36
C ALA A 160 21.25 -16.81 24.22
N LEU A 161 21.73 -15.57 24.37
CA LEU A 161 22.94 -15.25 25.15
C LEU A 161 22.72 -15.27 26.67
N GLU A 162 21.50 -15.00 27.16
CA GLU A 162 21.18 -15.03 28.59
C GLU A 162 21.48 -16.39 29.23
N VAL A 163 21.26 -17.47 28.47
CA VAL A 163 21.55 -18.87 28.87
C VAL A 163 23.03 -19.09 29.17
N MET A 164 23.93 -18.35 28.50
CA MET A 164 25.38 -18.54 28.63
C MET A 164 25.92 -18.08 29.99
N THR A 165 25.22 -17.15 30.66
CA THR A 165 25.64 -16.61 31.96
C THR A 165 25.51 -17.59 33.13
N GLY A 166 24.75 -18.68 32.96
CA GLY A 166 24.49 -19.70 33.97
C GLY A 166 25.30 -20.99 33.83
N LEU A 167 26.10 -21.14 32.77
CA LEU A 167 26.85 -22.37 32.52
C LEU A 167 28.12 -22.45 33.36
N LYS A 168 28.12 -23.34 34.37
CA LYS A 168 29.33 -23.71 35.13
C LYS A 168 29.81 -25.15 34.86
N ASP A 169 28.97 -26.01 34.27
CA ASP A 169 29.25 -27.43 34.07
C ASP A 169 29.01 -27.90 32.62
N ILE A 170 29.90 -28.77 32.13
CA ILE A 170 29.88 -29.36 30.78
C ILE A 170 28.65 -30.26 30.56
N GLY A 171 28.08 -30.83 31.64
CA GLY A 171 26.87 -31.67 31.57
C GLY A 171 25.61 -30.93 31.12
N LEU A 172 25.60 -29.59 31.16
CA LEU A 172 24.48 -28.74 30.74
C LEU A 172 24.56 -28.35 29.25
N LEU A 173 25.52 -28.87 28.49
CA LEU A 173 25.73 -28.52 27.08
C LEU A 173 24.51 -28.85 26.21
N ALA A 174 23.81 -29.97 26.46
CA ALA A 174 22.60 -30.33 25.72
C ALA A 174 21.46 -29.32 25.95
N THR A 175 21.24 -28.94 27.21
CA THR A 175 20.26 -27.92 27.61
C THR A 175 20.62 -26.54 27.06
N PHE A 176 21.92 -26.22 26.99
CA PHE A 176 22.42 -25.00 26.37
C PHE A 176 22.12 -24.92 24.87
N VAL A 177 22.40 -25.99 24.12
CA VAL A 177 22.11 -26.07 22.69
C VAL A 177 20.60 -25.92 22.42
N GLN A 178 19.75 -26.57 23.23
CA GLN A 178 18.30 -26.44 23.11
C GLN A 178 17.82 -25.00 23.37
N ASN A 179 18.33 -24.33 24.41
CA ASN A 179 17.88 -23.00 24.76
C ASN A 179 18.39 -21.91 23.79
N ILE A 180 19.61 -22.05 23.25
CA ILE A 180 20.09 -21.17 22.16
C ILE A 180 19.24 -21.34 20.90
N SER A 181 18.89 -22.59 20.57
CA SER A 181 18.08 -22.86 19.37
C SER A 181 16.74 -22.13 19.41
N GLY A 182 16.11 -22.02 20.58
CA GLY A 182 14.87 -21.26 20.77
C GLY A 182 15.04 -19.76 20.50
N GLY A 183 16.05 -19.12 21.11
CA GLY A 183 16.32 -17.69 20.89
C GLY A 183 16.69 -17.35 19.44
N LEU A 184 17.43 -18.24 18.78
CA LEU A 184 17.77 -18.13 17.36
C LEU A 184 16.54 -18.27 16.46
N MET A 185 15.66 -19.24 16.73
CA MET A 185 14.43 -19.44 15.95
C MET A 185 13.53 -18.21 16.05
N ILE A 186 13.37 -17.63 17.24
CA ILE A 186 12.63 -16.37 17.44
C ILE A 186 13.19 -15.25 16.55
N ALA A 187 14.51 -15.11 16.51
CA ALA A 187 15.18 -14.08 15.71
C ALA A 187 14.90 -14.22 14.20
N ILE A 188 15.01 -15.45 13.68
CA ILE A 188 14.80 -15.74 12.26
C ILE A 188 13.33 -15.55 11.89
N ASP A 189 12.42 -16.12 12.68
CA ASP A 189 10.99 -16.12 12.40
C ASP A 189 10.41 -14.69 12.39
N THR A 190 10.75 -13.89 13.40
CA THR A 190 10.30 -12.48 13.49
C THR A 190 10.81 -11.64 12.32
N THR A 191 12.03 -11.91 11.86
CA THR A 191 12.65 -11.22 10.72
C THR A 191 11.98 -11.57 9.41
N ILE A 192 11.72 -12.86 9.16
CA ILE A 192 11.03 -13.32 7.95
C ILE A 192 9.63 -12.70 7.90
N VAL A 193 8.87 -12.77 9.00
CA VAL A 193 7.53 -12.18 9.08
C VAL A 193 7.56 -10.67 8.81
N GLY A 194 8.51 -9.95 9.41
CA GLY A 194 8.69 -8.51 9.20
C GLY A 194 8.97 -8.14 7.74
N ILE A 195 9.93 -8.82 7.11
CA ILE A 195 10.33 -8.56 5.72
C ILE A 195 9.21 -8.95 4.76
N CYS A 196 8.58 -10.12 4.93
CA CYS A 196 7.50 -10.57 4.06
C CYS A 196 6.28 -9.63 4.13
N ALA A 197 5.89 -9.20 5.33
CA ALA A 197 4.81 -8.23 5.50
C ALA A 197 5.17 -6.90 4.83
N ALA A 198 6.37 -6.38 5.10
CA ALA A 198 6.87 -5.14 4.51
C ALA A 198 6.87 -5.19 2.97
N LEU A 199 7.41 -6.24 2.37
CA LEU A 199 7.44 -6.42 0.91
C LEU A 199 6.03 -6.45 0.31
N TRP A 200 5.09 -7.14 0.96
CA TRP A 200 3.71 -7.19 0.50
C TRP A 200 3.05 -5.80 0.51
N LEU A 201 3.25 -5.02 1.58
CA LEU A 201 2.78 -3.63 1.63
C LEU A 201 3.46 -2.75 0.57
N ASP A 202 4.76 -2.90 0.38
CA ASP A 202 5.55 -2.09 -0.54
C ASP A 202 5.12 -2.24 -2.00
N VAL A 203 4.79 -3.46 -2.44
CA VAL A 203 4.27 -3.66 -3.79
C VAL A 203 2.93 -2.95 -3.96
N ASN A 204 2.01 -3.10 -3.00
CA ASN A 204 0.72 -2.41 -3.07
C ASN A 204 0.87 -0.88 -3.04
N LEU A 205 1.74 -0.36 -2.19
CA LEU A 205 1.93 1.08 -2.01
C LEU A 205 2.75 1.71 -3.15
N LYS A 206 3.96 1.21 -3.38
CA LYS A 206 4.95 1.82 -4.28
C LYS A 206 4.69 1.50 -5.75
N TRP A 207 4.25 0.28 -6.07
CA TRP A 207 4.06 -0.15 -7.46
C TRP A 207 2.65 0.09 -7.99
N ILE A 208 1.64 0.01 -7.13
CA ILE A 208 0.25 0.16 -7.56
C ILE A 208 -0.28 1.55 -7.19
N LEU A 209 -0.28 1.90 -5.90
CA LEU A 209 -0.97 3.10 -5.42
C LEU A 209 -0.29 4.41 -5.87
N ARG A 210 1.04 4.52 -5.76
CA ARG A 210 1.78 5.73 -6.17
C ARG A 210 1.62 6.07 -7.65
N PRO A 211 1.86 5.15 -8.61
CA PRO A 211 1.68 5.46 -10.03
C PRO A 211 0.22 5.81 -10.37
N GLY A 212 -0.75 5.12 -9.74
CA GLY A 212 -2.17 5.43 -9.94
C GLY A 212 -2.56 6.82 -9.45
N ALA A 213 -1.98 7.27 -8.32
CA ALA A 213 -2.19 8.63 -7.82
C ALA A 213 -1.59 9.70 -8.74
N VAL A 214 -0.40 9.46 -9.31
CA VAL A 214 0.21 10.35 -10.31
C VAL A 214 -0.63 10.42 -11.58
N GLN A 215 -1.11 9.26 -12.05
CA GLN A 215 -2.00 9.19 -13.21
C GLN A 215 -3.30 9.98 -12.97
N LEU A 216 -3.89 9.87 -11.78
CA LEU A 216 -5.09 10.61 -11.41
C LEU A 216 -4.90 12.12 -11.52
N VAL A 217 -3.81 12.64 -10.96
CA VAL A 217 -3.47 14.06 -11.03
C VAL A 217 -3.32 14.48 -12.49
N SER A 218 -2.50 13.76 -13.26
CA SER A 218 -2.23 14.11 -14.65
C SER A 218 -3.53 14.16 -15.47
N GLU A 219 -4.43 13.20 -15.28
CA GLU A 219 -5.68 13.18 -16.02
C GLU A 219 -6.69 14.23 -15.55
N ALA A 220 -6.75 14.51 -14.25
CA ALA A 220 -7.56 15.59 -13.73
C ALA A 220 -7.15 16.95 -14.32
N VAL A 221 -5.84 17.21 -14.39
CA VAL A 221 -5.29 18.44 -14.98
C VAL A 221 -5.56 18.51 -16.48
N ASN A 222 -5.23 17.46 -17.23
CA ASN A 222 -5.45 17.43 -18.67
C ASN A 222 -6.93 17.65 -19.03
N THR A 223 -7.85 17.05 -18.26
CA THR A 223 -9.28 17.22 -18.48
C THR A 223 -9.74 18.63 -18.13
N GLY A 224 -9.18 19.24 -17.07
CA GLY A 224 -9.41 20.65 -16.74
C GLY A 224 -8.91 21.63 -17.81
N VAL A 225 -7.82 21.30 -18.51
CA VAL A 225 -7.29 22.09 -19.63
C VAL A 225 -8.15 21.94 -20.88
N LEU A 226 -8.50 20.72 -21.29
CA LEU A 226 -9.33 20.47 -22.48
C LEU A 226 -10.71 21.12 -22.41
N TYR A 227 -11.24 21.34 -21.21
CA TYR A 227 -12.50 22.06 -21.04
C TYR A 227 -12.44 23.51 -21.57
N HIS A 228 -11.25 24.12 -21.60
CA HIS A 228 -11.01 25.51 -22.02
C HIS A 228 -10.85 25.70 -23.54
N GLU A 229 -10.63 24.62 -24.30
CA GLU A 229 -10.63 24.61 -25.77
C GLU A 229 -12.05 24.38 -26.32
#